data_AF-A0A7C4U5B1-F1
#
_entry.id   AF-A0A7C4U5B1-F1
#
_cell.length_a   1.000
_cell.length_b   1.000
_cell.length_c   1.000
_cell.angle_alpha   90.00
_cell.angle_beta   90.00
_cell.angle_gamma   90.00
#
_symmetry.space_group_name_H-M   'P 1'
#
loop_
_entity.id
_entity.type
_entity.pdbx_description
1 polymer ?
#
loop_
_entity_poly.entity_id
_entity_poly.type
_entity_poly.pdbx_seq_one_letter_code
_entity_poly.pdbx_strand_id
1 'polypeptide(L)'
;MLNSRRFYKELGNLFYAIAAADKHISPKEKKTLDDEVQFAWKHYDNTTDRFGSDRAFLIEFEFETMEDNSEPAETAYQAFESFFREKKDEIDEHTRTRIFNSARHIAESVRKINHEELNYLVRLKKLLEL
;
A
#
# COMPACT_ATOMS: atom_id res chain seq x y z
N MET A 1 -11.68 11.31 -12.48
CA MET A 1 -10.22 11.56 -12.37
C MET A 1 -9.82 11.09 -10.99
N LEU A 2 -8.95 10.09 -10.95
CA LEU A 2 -8.39 9.54 -9.72
C LEU A 2 -7.79 10.69 -8.91
N ASN A 3 -8.32 10.92 -7.70
CA ASN A 3 -7.75 11.91 -6.80
C ASN A 3 -6.40 11.36 -6.29
N SER A 4 -5.28 11.84 -6.84
CA SER A 4 -3.97 11.25 -6.55
C SER A 4 -3.62 11.32 -5.06
N ARG A 5 -4.08 12.33 -4.32
CA ARG A 5 -3.89 12.39 -2.86
C ARG A 5 -4.56 11.22 -2.16
N ARG A 6 -5.88 11.01 -2.38
CA ARG A 6 -6.61 9.90 -1.72
C ARG A 6 -6.02 8.56 -2.15
N PHE A 7 -5.66 8.41 -3.42
CA PHE A 7 -5.01 7.19 -3.93
C PHE A 7 -3.75 6.83 -3.14
N TYR A 8 -2.79 7.76 -3.02
CA TYR A 8 -1.55 7.49 -2.29
C TYR A 8 -1.77 7.24 -0.79
N LYS A 9 -2.74 7.91 -0.15
CA LYS A 9 -3.13 7.60 1.23
C LYS A 9 -3.61 6.15 1.37
N GLU A 10 -4.51 5.72 0.48
CA GLU A 10 -5.09 4.37 0.55
C GLU A 10 -4.05 3.28 0.22
N LEU A 11 -3.02 3.58 -0.57
CA LEU A 11 -1.86 2.70 -0.72
C LEU A 11 -1.08 2.56 0.59
N GLY A 12 -0.88 3.65 1.34
CA GLY A 12 -0.30 3.61 2.68
C GLY A 12 -1.10 2.70 3.63
N ASN A 13 -2.43 2.83 3.63
CA ASN A 13 -3.32 1.95 4.39
C ASN A 13 -3.14 0.46 4.03
N LEU A 14 -3.12 0.16 2.72
CA LEU A 14 -2.94 -1.21 2.25
C LEU A 14 -1.59 -1.78 2.68
N PHE A 15 -0.50 -1.06 2.42
CA PHE A 15 0.85 -1.54 2.72
C PHE A 15 1.07 -1.70 4.21
N TYR A 16 0.48 -0.81 5.02
CA TYR A 16 0.41 -0.98 6.47
C TYR A 16 -0.32 -2.26 6.86
N ALA A 17 -1.51 -2.51 6.31
CA ALA A 17 -2.28 -3.70 6.63
C ALA A 17 -1.52 -5.01 6.32
N ILE A 18 -0.73 -5.03 5.25
CA ILE A 18 0.13 -6.16 4.90
C ILE A 18 1.23 -6.35 5.93
N ALA A 19 2.00 -5.30 6.23
CA ALA A 19 3.14 -5.39 7.15
C ALA A 19 2.70 -5.59 8.63
N ALA A 20 1.52 -5.10 9.00
CA ALA A 20 0.98 -5.22 10.35
C ALA A 20 0.16 -6.51 10.56
N ALA A 21 0.10 -7.40 9.57
CA ALA A 21 -0.80 -8.57 9.58
C ALA A 21 -0.58 -9.48 10.79
N ASP A 22 0.67 -9.68 11.23
CA ASP A 22 1.02 -10.48 12.42
C ASP A 22 1.28 -9.64 13.70
N LYS A 23 0.94 -8.34 13.65
CA LYS A 23 1.15 -7.35 14.72
C LYS A 23 2.61 -6.99 14.99
N HIS A 24 3.54 -7.33 14.09
CA HIS A 24 4.94 -6.95 14.22
C HIS A 24 5.52 -6.45 12.90
N ILE A 25 5.68 -5.13 12.77
CA ILE A 25 6.34 -4.53 11.61
C ILE A 25 7.85 -4.55 11.81
N SER A 26 8.55 -5.26 10.93
CA SER A 26 10.00 -5.34 10.94
C SER A 26 10.67 -4.14 10.26
N PRO A 27 11.91 -3.80 10.62
CA PRO A 27 12.68 -2.77 9.91
C PRO A 27 12.90 -3.07 8.43
N LYS A 28 12.83 -4.35 8.02
CA LYS A 28 13.00 -4.74 6.62
C LYS A 28 11.77 -4.38 5.78
N GLU A 29 10.58 -4.58 6.33
CA GLU A 29 9.33 -4.20 5.66
C GLU A 29 9.25 -2.70 5.44
N LYS A 30 9.64 -1.90 6.45
CA LYS A 30 9.71 -0.44 6.31
C LYS A 30 10.72 -0.01 5.24
N LYS A 31 11.88 -0.67 5.19
CA LYS A 31 12.87 -0.42 4.15
C LYS A 31 12.32 -0.77 2.76
N THR A 32 11.65 -1.91 2.63
CA THR A 32 11.04 -2.31 1.36
C THR A 32 9.91 -1.38 0.95
N LEU A 33 9.12 -0.85 1.89
CA LEU A 33 8.14 0.20 1.63
C LEU A 33 8.81 1.46 1.06
N ASP A 34 9.87 1.97 1.67
CA ASP A 34 10.63 3.12 1.15
C ASP A 34 11.16 2.83 -0.27
N ASP A 35 11.77 1.66 -0.50
CA ASP A 35 12.23 1.25 -1.84
C ASP A 35 11.06 1.23 -2.85
N GLU A 36 9.89 0.69 -2.50
CA GLU A 36 8.70 0.72 -3.36
C GLU A 36 8.25 2.15 -3.65
N VAL A 37 8.23 3.03 -2.66
CA VAL A 37 7.84 4.44 -2.86
C VAL A 37 8.83 5.16 -3.78
N GLN A 38 10.14 5.00 -3.55
CA GLN A 38 11.17 5.64 -4.38
C GLN A 38 11.17 5.14 -5.82
N PHE A 39 11.04 3.82 -6.04
CA PHE A 39 11.30 3.22 -7.34
C PHE A 39 10.02 2.87 -8.12
N ALA A 40 8.92 2.55 -7.45
CA ALA A 40 7.66 2.20 -8.10
C ALA A 40 6.66 3.35 -8.14
N TRP A 41 6.64 4.26 -7.15
CA TRP A 41 5.54 5.24 -7.03
C TRP A 41 5.92 6.68 -7.35
N LYS A 42 7.13 7.13 -7.01
CA LYS A 42 7.58 8.52 -7.16
C LYS A 42 7.51 9.11 -8.58
N HIS A 43 7.50 8.29 -9.62
CA HIS A 43 7.40 8.76 -11.01
C HIS A 43 6.17 8.18 -11.73
N TYR A 44 5.21 7.69 -10.97
CA TYR A 44 4.00 7.05 -11.53
C TYR A 44 3.11 8.07 -12.25
N ASP A 45 2.80 9.21 -11.62
CA ASP A 45 1.91 10.24 -12.19
C ASP A 45 2.51 11.66 -12.24
N ASN A 46 3.77 11.82 -11.79
CA ASN A 46 4.49 13.09 -11.68
C ASN A 46 3.72 14.18 -10.90
N THR A 47 2.81 13.79 -10.00
CA THR A 47 2.03 14.75 -9.21
C THR A 47 2.77 15.17 -7.96
N THR A 48 2.74 16.48 -7.67
CA THR A 48 3.38 17.06 -6.48
C THR A 48 2.38 17.71 -5.53
N ASP A 49 2.78 17.86 -4.27
CA ASP A 49 2.06 18.64 -3.28
C ASP A 49 2.29 20.16 -3.47
N ARG A 50 1.75 20.99 -2.56
CA ARG A 50 1.88 22.45 -2.65
C ARG A 50 3.31 22.99 -2.47
N PHE A 51 4.24 22.15 -2.01
CA PHE A 51 5.64 22.48 -1.77
C PHE A 51 6.57 21.90 -2.85
N GLY A 52 6.02 21.17 -3.82
CA GLY A 52 6.79 20.53 -4.90
C GLY A 52 7.31 19.13 -4.54
N SER A 53 6.95 18.59 -3.38
CA SER A 53 7.29 17.21 -3.00
C SER A 53 6.41 16.23 -3.76
N ASP A 54 6.97 15.08 -4.15
CA ASP A 54 6.20 14.05 -4.86
C ASP A 54 5.06 13.50 -3.98
N ARG A 55 3.87 13.31 -4.54
CA ARG A 55 2.73 12.82 -3.76
C ARG A 55 2.86 11.36 -3.35
N ALA A 56 3.75 10.57 -3.95
CA ALA A 56 4.02 9.21 -3.53
C ALA A 56 4.50 9.12 -2.07
N PHE A 57 5.14 10.17 -1.54
CA PHE A 57 5.53 10.24 -0.12
C PHE A 57 4.34 10.23 0.86
N LEU A 58 3.11 10.45 0.38
CA LEU A 58 1.91 10.27 1.20
C LEU A 58 1.68 8.81 1.60
N ILE A 59 2.25 7.86 0.85
CA ILE A 59 2.22 6.44 1.18
C ILE A 59 2.94 6.21 2.51
N GLU A 60 4.18 6.68 2.63
CA GLU A 60 5.00 6.58 3.85
C GLU A 60 4.33 7.31 5.01
N PHE A 61 3.89 8.55 4.78
CA PHE A 61 3.22 9.34 5.82
C PHE A 61 1.98 8.65 6.39
N GLU A 62 1.13 8.08 5.54
CA GLU A 62 -0.07 7.38 6.01
C GLU A 62 0.30 6.05 6.70
N PHE A 63 1.28 5.31 6.18
CA PHE A 63 1.78 4.10 6.83
C PHE A 63 2.28 4.38 8.25
N GLU A 64 3.13 5.38 8.43
CA GLU A 64 3.64 5.79 9.74
C GLU A 64 2.51 6.25 10.67
N THR A 65 1.53 6.98 10.12
CA THR A 65 0.34 7.40 10.89
C THR A 65 -0.44 6.20 11.42
N MET A 66 -0.63 5.15 10.62
CA MET A 66 -1.32 3.93 11.05
C MET A 66 -0.52 3.15 12.08
N GLU A 67 0.81 3.11 11.92
CA GLU A 67 1.71 2.49 12.89
C GLU A 67 1.69 3.21 14.25
N ASP A 68 1.84 4.53 14.25
CA ASP A 68 1.83 5.36 15.46
C ASP A 68 0.50 5.23 16.23
N ASN A 69 -0.61 5.10 15.50
CA ASN A 69 -1.93 4.89 16.09
C ASN A 69 -2.21 3.45 16.49
N SER A 70 -1.32 2.49 16.14
CA SER A 70 -1.56 1.06 16.30
C SER A 70 -2.89 0.62 15.68
N GLU A 71 -3.20 1.13 14.48
CA GLU A 71 -4.45 0.86 13.78
C GLU A 71 -4.60 -0.66 13.53
N PRO A 72 -5.80 -1.25 13.69
CA PRO A 72 -6.00 -2.63 13.31
C PRO A 72 -5.75 -2.83 11.80
N ALA A 73 -4.87 -3.78 11.44
CA ALA A 73 -4.55 -4.11 10.06
C ALA A 73 -5.80 -4.33 9.18
N GLU A 74 -6.83 -4.98 9.72
CA GLU A 74 -8.08 -5.21 9.02
C GLU A 74 -8.84 -3.90 8.72
N THR A 75 -8.83 -2.92 9.62
CA THR A 75 -9.45 -1.61 9.38
C THR A 75 -8.75 -0.88 8.23
N ALA A 76 -7.41 -0.87 8.24
CA ALA A 76 -6.62 -0.27 7.19
C ALA A 76 -6.83 -0.97 5.83
N TYR A 77 -6.91 -2.30 5.82
CA TYR A 77 -7.24 -3.06 4.61
C TYR A 77 -8.63 -2.71 4.07
N GLN A 78 -9.64 -2.64 4.95
CA GLN A 78 -11.02 -2.31 4.56
C GLN A 78 -11.16 -0.89 4.00
N ALA A 79 -10.34 0.05 4.49
CA ALA A 79 -10.28 1.40 3.93
C ALA A 79 -9.83 1.37 2.45
N PHE A 80 -8.71 0.69 2.17
CA PHE A 80 -8.25 0.50 0.80
C PHE A 80 -9.26 -0.27 -0.05
N GLU A 81 -9.85 -1.36 0.48
CA GLU A 81 -10.85 -2.15 -0.23
C GLU A 81 -12.05 -1.30 -0.65
N SER A 82 -12.56 -0.47 0.26
CA SER A 82 -13.69 0.43 0.00
C SER A 82 -13.33 1.46 -1.08
N PHE A 83 -12.14 2.07 -0.98
CA PHE A 83 -11.63 2.99 -1.98
C PHE A 83 -11.48 2.31 -3.36
N PHE A 84 -10.87 1.13 -3.40
CA PHE A 84 -10.64 0.41 -4.65
C PHE A 84 -11.97 0.06 -5.30
N ARG A 85 -12.96 -0.44 -4.56
CA ARG A 85 -14.29 -0.74 -5.10
C ARG A 85 -14.98 0.50 -5.67
N GLU A 86 -14.81 1.66 -5.04
CA GLU A 86 -15.33 2.95 -5.54
C GLU A 86 -14.63 3.39 -6.83
N LYS A 87 -13.33 3.10 -6.98
CA LYS A 87 -12.47 3.64 -8.04
C LYS A 87 -11.99 2.62 -9.06
N LYS A 88 -12.43 1.36 -8.98
CA LYS A 88 -11.90 0.25 -9.77
C LYS A 88 -11.91 0.50 -11.29
N ASP A 89 -12.92 1.21 -11.80
CA ASP A 89 -13.06 1.50 -13.23
C ASP A 89 -12.13 2.64 -13.69
N GLU A 90 -11.53 3.38 -12.75
CA GLU A 90 -10.51 4.40 -12.98
C GLU A 90 -9.07 3.86 -12.80
N ILE A 91 -8.89 2.58 -12.43
CA ILE A 91 -7.59 1.96 -12.15
C ILE A 91 -7.33 0.83 -13.15
N ASP A 92 -6.36 1.04 -14.03
CA ASP A 92 -5.97 0.08 -15.05
C ASP A 92 -5.23 -1.16 -14.49
N GLU A 93 -5.07 -2.17 -15.35
CA GLU A 93 -4.43 -3.45 -15.02
C GLU A 93 -2.93 -3.29 -14.65
N HIS A 94 -2.22 -2.34 -15.26
CA HIS A 94 -0.82 -2.08 -14.94
C HIS A 94 -0.67 -1.54 -13.53
N THR A 95 -1.55 -0.62 -13.14
CA THR A 95 -1.58 -0.06 -11.78
C THR A 95 -2.01 -1.10 -10.77
N ARG A 96 -3.02 -1.93 -11.06
CA ARG A 96 -3.39 -3.08 -10.21
C ARG A 96 -2.21 -4.02 -9.98
N THR A 97 -1.51 -4.38 -11.06
CA THR A 97 -0.31 -5.23 -10.99
C THR A 97 0.79 -4.59 -10.14
N ARG A 98 1.00 -3.28 -10.28
CA ARG A 98 1.96 -2.52 -9.46
C ARG A 98 1.59 -2.57 -7.98
N ILE A 99 0.33 -2.29 -7.63
CA ILE A 99 -0.18 -2.38 -6.25
C ILE A 99 0.10 -3.77 -5.66
N PHE A 100 -0.25 -4.83 -6.39
CA PHE A 100 -0.05 -6.20 -5.92
C PHE A 100 1.43 -6.53 -5.72
N ASN A 101 2.29 -6.15 -6.65
CA ASN A 101 3.72 -6.41 -6.55
C ASN A 101 4.37 -5.67 -5.38
N SER A 102 4.02 -4.38 -5.16
CA SER A 102 4.51 -3.63 -4.00
C SER A 102 4.09 -4.30 -2.68
N ALA A 103 2.81 -4.67 -2.54
CA ALA A 103 2.32 -5.38 -1.37
C ALA A 103 3.05 -6.71 -1.15
N ARG A 104 3.26 -7.48 -2.23
CA ARG A 104 3.96 -8.77 -2.18
C ARG A 104 5.42 -8.60 -1.79
N HIS A 105 6.14 -7.61 -2.32
CA HIS A 105 7.54 -7.36 -1.97
C HIS A 105 7.69 -6.99 -0.49
N ILE A 106 6.77 -6.19 0.05
CA ILE A 106 6.77 -5.83 1.48
C ILE A 106 6.65 -7.09 2.34
N ALA A 107 5.64 -7.93 2.09
CA ALA A 107 5.47 -9.21 2.81
C ALA A 107 6.66 -10.18 2.63
N GLU A 108 7.27 -10.21 1.43
CA GLU A 108 8.42 -11.06 1.11
C GLU A 108 9.76 -10.50 1.62
N SER A 109 9.79 -9.31 2.21
CA SER A 109 11.03 -8.68 2.69
C SER A 109 11.68 -9.46 3.85
N VAL A 110 10.89 -10.30 4.52
CA VAL A 110 11.33 -11.26 5.54
C VAL A 110 11.41 -12.68 4.95
N ARG A 111 12.31 -13.50 5.51
CA ARG A 111 12.69 -14.82 4.95
C ARG A 111 11.54 -15.82 4.78
N LYS A 112 10.38 -15.57 5.39
CA LYS A 112 9.15 -16.36 5.26
C LYS A 112 7.95 -15.43 5.39
N ILE A 113 7.11 -15.40 4.36
CA ILE A 113 5.75 -14.85 4.46
C ILE A 113 5.00 -15.68 5.52
N ASN A 114 4.38 -15.01 6.49
CA ASN A 114 3.55 -15.67 7.49
C ASN A 114 2.13 -15.96 6.95
N HIS A 115 1.34 -16.74 7.69
CA HIS A 115 0.00 -17.13 7.24
C HIS A 115 -0.98 -15.94 7.12
N GLU A 116 -0.84 -14.93 7.99
CA GLU A 116 -1.73 -13.76 8.02
C GLU A 116 -1.45 -12.83 6.83
N GLU A 117 -0.18 -12.54 6.53
CA GLU A 117 0.25 -11.80 5.34
C GLU A 117 -0.25 -12.48 4.05
N LEU A 118 -0.09 -13.81 3.96
CA LEU A 118 -0.56 -14.57 2.81
C LEU A 118 -2.08 -14.44 2.61
N ASN A 119 -2.86 -14.44 3.70
CA ASN A 119 -4.30 -14.24 3.63
C ASN A 119 -4.65 -12.87 3.02
N TYR A 120 -4.00 -11.79 3.46
CA TYR A 120 -4.21 -10.47 2.87
C TYR A 120 -3.78 -10.41 1.40
N LEU A 121 -2.65 -11.02 1.01
CA LEU A 121 -2.22 -11.07 -0.38
C LEU A 121 -3.22 -11.82 -1.28
N VAL A 122 -3.77 -12.95 -0.81
CA VAL A 122 -4.80 -13.69 -1.55
C VAL A 122 -6.07 -12.87 -1.71
N ARG A 123 -6.53 -12.20 -0.64
CA ARG A 123 -7.67 -11.28 -0.69
C ARG A 123 -7.41 -10.12 -1.66
N LEU A 124 -6.22 -9.53 -1.61
CA LEU A 124 -5.82 -8.42 -2.47
C LEU A 124 -5.79 -8.86 -3.94
N LYS A 125 -5.20 -10.01 -4.25
CA LYS A 125 -5.17 -10.54 -5.61
C LYS A 125 -6.59 -10.69 -6.19
N LYS A 126 -7.50 -11.26 -5.39
CA LYS A 126 -8.92 -11.39 -5.76
C LYS A 126 -9.62 -10.04 -5.94
N LEU A 127 -9.36 -9.08 -5.04
CA LEU A 127 -9.92 -7.72 -5.11
C LEU A 127 -9.48 -6.99 -6.38
N LEU A 128 -8.20 -7.13 -6.74
CA LEU A 128 -7.59 -6.48 -7.90
C LEU A 128 -7.90 -7.17 -9.24
N GLU A 129 -8.56 -8.34 -9.21
CA GLU A 129 -8.92 -9.14 -10.39
C GLU A 129 -7.68 -9.64 -11.17
N LEU A 130 -6.63 -10.09 -10.45
CA LEU A 130 -5.35 -10.60 -10.97
C LEU A 130 -5.17 -12.13 -10.80
#